data_AF-A0A4S2F7A8-F1
#
_entry.id   AF-A0A4S2F7A8-F1
#
_cell.length_a   1.000
_cell.length_b   1.000
_cell.length_c   1.000
_cell.angle_alpha   90.00
_cell.angle_beta   90.00
_cell.angle_gamma   90.00
#
_symmetry.space_group_name_H-M   'P 1'
#
loop_
_entity.id
_entity.type
_entity.pdbx_description
1 polymer ?
#
loop_
_entity_poly.entity_id
_entity_poly.type
_entity_poly.pdbx_seq_one_letter_code
_entity_poly.pdbx_strand_id
1 'polypeptide(L)'
;MPNNAKRKKPRRHFNKKLYVPLGVLAAALAVYLGFKCTEDGTFTVLNYSEEEPVVATYKHFAFAKRKLKSLDASSLSCIQNQNEKVVALQSGLVNFHTKDVSENTTYTTTDGEEGYLNGSYGSDALYLDTNKNGTKVLFMMAGVKGWVDVDDINLMFYDPAYDISCYSRGTTALVHQVCTDLLNNASIAYNIGPAPDFLKEDTTYYSYDGHYFYPDFATMSADMQAGTYERALNKEPYFNFYQFVPHRSKTALADNAYDEYLYRIRGIDALASAYPCADNESVLYDSEPTFIQEQNDVFVNGSMMFSLACNESAYGQSQYAIEQHNVFGHGAFDENPDLATMYADLKDCVHQHAYYFIQQAYANPKDWRYHGSWFGDKGSGINVQYASDPYWGEKAASMYYALDQGTDREAIQIHTVICPRDLDVALPDGTIAYTYKKGTVASFVVVGETDEDYEVMLEAPVQNGAIDVNATYDPDIHGRIKK
;
A
#
# COMPACT_ATOMS: atom_id res chain seq x y z
N MET A 1 -10.43 -58.85 85.20
CA MET A 1 -9.32 -58.56 84.28
C MET A 1 -9.38 -59.57 83.15
N PRO A 2 -9.53 -59.12 81.89
CA PRO A 2 -8.36 -59.00 81.01
C PRO A 2 -8.33 -57.73 80.14
N ASN A 3 -7.15 -57.50 79.58
CA ASN A 3 -6.61 -56.27 79.00
C ASN A 3 -7.26 -55.79 77.69
N ASN A 4 -7.57 -54.50 77.65
CA ASN A 4 -7.83 -53.73 76.42
C ASN A 4 -6.49 -53.36 75.75
N ALA A 5 -6.03 -54.15 74.78
CA ALA A 5 -4.87 -53.79 73.96
C ALA A 5 -5.32 -53.02 72.71
N LYS A 6 -5.24 -51.67 72.77
CA LYS A 6 -5.41 -50.80 71.59
C LYS A 6 -4.28 -51.08 70.58
N ARG A 7 -4.62 -51.74 69.45
CA ARG A 7 -3.74 -51.85 68.27
C ARG A 7 -3.41 -50.44 67.75
N LYS A 8 -2.16 -49.99 67.94
CA LYS A 8 -1.62 -48.79 67.27
C LYS A 8 -1.53 -49.07 65.76
N LYS A 9 -2.22 -48.27 64.93
CA LYS A 9 -2.04 -48.27 63.47
C LYS A 9 -0.57 -47.99 63.14
N PRO A 10 0.06 -48.70 62.20
CA PRO A 10 1.45 -48.46 61.83
C PRO A 10 1.59 -47.05 61.26
N ARG A 11 2.47 -46.22 61.86
CA ARG A 11 2.90 -44.95 61.26
C ARG A 11 3.66 -45.30 59.99
N ARG A 12 3.08 -45.03 58.82
CA ARG A 12 3.81 -45.08 57.54
C ARG A 12 5.02 -44.17 57.65
N HIS A 13 6.20 -44.76 57.79
CA HIS A 13 7.45 -44.01 57.84
C HIS A 13 7.82 -43.64 56.40
N PHE A 14 7.29 -42.53 55.90
CA PHE A 14 7.73 -41.99 54.61
C PHE A 14 9.19 -41.54 54.76
N ASN A 15 10.05 -42.07 53.90
CA ASN A 15 11.49 -41.83 53.99
C ASN A 15 11.77 -40.37 53.64
N LYS A 16 12.26 -39.57 54.61
CA LYS A 16 12.55 -38.15 54.39
C LYS A 16 13.59 -37.91 53.28
N LYS A 17 14.40 -38.92 52.94
CA LYS A 17 15.33 -38.87 51.79
C LYS A 17 14.64 -38.83 50.42
N LEU A 18 13.34 -39.14 50.33
CA LEU A 18 12.56 -39.06 49.09
C LEU A 18 11.98 -37.66 48.83
N TYR A 19 12.01 -36.71 49.78
CA TYR A 19 11.41 -35.37 49.58
C TYR A 19 12.09 -34.56 48.48
N VAL A 20 13.42 -34.59 48.42
CA VAL A 20 14.20 -33.87 47.39
C VAL A 20 13.93 -34.44 45.99
N PRO A 21 14.06 -35.76 45.72
CA PRO A 21 13.77 -36.30 44.39
C PRO A 21 12.29 -36.20 44.00
N LEU A 22 11.33 -36.35 44.93
CA LEU A 22 9.91 -36.08 44.62
C LEU A 22 9.64 -34.60 44.35
N GLY A 23 10.31 -33.69 45.05
CA GLY A 23 10.22 -32.25 44.82
C GLY A 23 10.75 -31.87 43.43
N VAL A 24 11.90 -32.43 43.03
CA VAL A 24 12.46 -32.25 41.68
C VAL A 24 11.54 -32.84 40.62
N LEU A 25 10.99 -34.04 40.84
CA LEU A 25 10.04 -34.67 39.92
C LEU A 25 8.74 -33.86 39.79
N ALA A 26 8.20 -33.35 40.89
CA ALA A 26 7.00 -32.51 40.88
C ALA A 26 7.25 -31.17 40.19
N ALA A 27 8.41 -30.55 40.40
CA ALA A 27 8.81 -29.35 39.69
C ALA A 27 8.99 -29.61 38.18
N ALA A 28 9.66 -30.71 37.81
CA ALA A 28 9.82 -31.11 36.41
C ALA A 28 8.47 -31.41 35.74
N LEU A 29 7.55 -32.06 36.45
CA LEU A 29 6.19 -32.31 35.97
C LEU A 29 5.39 -31.02 35.84
N ALA A 30 5.51 -30.08 36.78
CA ALA A 30 4.85 -28.77 36.70
C ALA A 30 5.38 -27.95 35.51
N VAL A 31 6.69 -27.98 35.25
CA VAL A 31 7.31 -27.37 34.05
C VAL A 31 6.80 -28.04 32.78
N TYR A 32 6.77 -29.38 32.73
CA TYR A 32 6.27 -30.12 31.57
C TYR A 32 4.78 -29.84 31.30
N LEU A 33 3.93 -29.85 32.33
CA LEU A 33 2.51 -29.52 32.21
C LEU A 33 2.32 -28.06 31.79
N GLY A 34 3.08 -27.14 32.38
CA GLY A 34 3.07 -25.73 31.98
C GLY A 34 3.43 -25.55 30.50
N PHE A 35 4.48 -26.22 30.04
CA PHE A 35 4.90 -26.20 28.64
C PHE A 35 3.84 -26.80 27.71
N LYS A 36 3.23 -27.92 28.10
CA LYS A 36 2.15 -28.57 27.34
C LYS A 36 0.89 -27.71 27.25
N CYS A 37 0.55 -26.96 28.29
CA CYS A 37 -0.56 -26.00 28.28
C CYS A 37 -0.31 -24.77 27.38
N THR A 38 0.92 -24.58 26.90
CA THR A 38 1.30 -23.48 25.99
C THR A 38 1.48 -23.93 24.54
N GLU A 39 1.20 -25.19 24.21
CA GLU A 39 1.21 -25.67 22.82
C GLU A 39 0.18 -24.89 21.99
N ASP A 40 0.60 -24.38 20.84
CA ASP A 40 -0.21 -23.51 19.96
C ASP A 40 -0.52 -24.14 18.58
N GLY A 41 -0.14 -25.42 18.38
CA GLY A 41 -0.51 -26.18 17.19
C GLY A 41 0.42 -27.36 16.92
N THR A 42 0.36 -27.91 15.72
CA THR A 42 1.40 -28.81 15.19
C THR A 42 2.00 -28.16 13.95
N PHE A 43 3.32 -28.01 13.94
CA PHE A 43 4.04 -27.31 12.89
C PHE A 43 5.18 -28.16 12.38
N THR A 44 5.17 -28.46 11.09
CA THR A 44 6.21 -29.25 10.42
C THR A 44 7.09 -28.31 9.63
N VAL A 45 8.39 -28.30 9.93
CA VAL A 45 9.41 -27.60 9.15
C VAL A 45 9.81 -28.50 7.99
N LEU A 46 9.70 -27.99 6.77
CA LEU A 46 10.10 -28.69 5.56
C LEU A 46 11.24 -27.95 4.85
N ASN A 47 12.09 -28.71 4.15
CA ASN A 47 13.10 -28.22 3.24
C ASN A 47 12.99 -29.00 1.92
N TYR A 48 12.39 -28.38 0.90
CA TYR A 48 12.19 -29.00 -0.41
C TYR A 48 13.46 -29.04 -1.27
N SER A 49 14.58 -28.53 -0.77
CA SER A 49 15.89 -28.71 -1.41
C SER A 49 16.52 -30.09 -1.15
N GLU A 50 15.92 -30.91 -0.29
CA GLU A 50 16.40 -32.24 0.11
C GLU A 50 15.48 -33.36 -0.42
N GLU A 51 16.00 -34.59 -0.57
CA GLU A 51 15.21 -35.76 -1.01
C GLU A 51 14.10 -36.14 0.00
N GLU A 52 14.37 -36.00 1.29
CA GLU A 52 13.40 -36.18 2.38
C GLU A 52 13.06 -34.79 2.98
N PRO A 53 11.93 -34.16 2.59
CA PRO A 53 11.70 -32.76 2.93
C PRO A 53 11.43 -32.50 4.40
N VAL A 54 10.96 -33.49 5.18
CA VAL A 54 10.56 -33.28 6.58
C VAL A 54 11.79 -33.14 7.46
N VAL A 55 12.01 -31.94 7.99
CA VAL A 55 13.16 -31.64 8.86
C VAL A 55 12.83 -31.93 10.33
N ALA A 56 11.70 -31.43 10.83
CA ALA A 56 11.25 -31.62 12.22
C ALA A 56 9.80 -31.15 12.43
N THR A 57 9.12 -31.71 13.44
CA THR A 57 7.78 -31.28 13.87
C THR A 57 7.81 -30.73 15.29
N TYR A 58 7.12 -29.62 15.51
CA TYR A 58 7.04 -28.92 16.79
C TYR A 58 5.59 -28.71 17.23
N LYS A 59 5.38 -28.54 18.54
CA LYS A 59 4.08 -28.16 19.13
C LYS A 59 3.94 -26.67 19.46
N HIS A 60 5.00 -25.90 19.20
CA HIS A 60 5.03 -24.46 19.37
C HIS A 60 5.59 -23.83 18.10
N PHE A 61 4.86 -22.90 17.50
CA PHE A 61 5.28 -22.22 16.27
C PHE A 61 6.65 -21.56 16.43
N ALA A 62 6.91 -20.95 17.59
CA ALA A 62 8.19 -20.29 17.87
C ALA A 62 9.41 -21.22 17.73
N PHE A 63 9.30 -22.52 18.05
CA PHE A 63 10.40 -23.47 17.84
C PHE A 63 10.53 -23.89 16.38
N ALA A 64 9.41 -24.09 15.68
CA ALA A 64 9.43 -24.32 14.24
C ALA A 64 10.10 -23.15 13.50
N LYS A 65 9.75 -21.91 13.85
CA LYS A 65 10.35 -20.68 13.29
C LYS A 65 11.85 -20.58 13.58
N ARG A 66 12.30 -20.90 14.80
CA ARG A 66 13.73 -20.95 15.12
C ARG A 66 14.46 -22.01 14.30
N LYS A 67 13.83 -23.18 14.08
CA LYS A 67 14.41 -24.24 13.27
C LYS A 67 14.48 -23.82 11.80
N LEU A 68 13.42 -23.24 11.24
CA LEU A 68 13.40 -22.69 9.89
C LEU A 68 14.56 -21.71 9.68
N LYS A 69 14.70 -20.71 10.56
CA LYS A 69 15.78 -19.71 10.49
C LYS A 69 17.20 -20.28 10.67
N SER A 70 17.35 -21.53 11.13
CA SER A 70 18.64 -22.20 11.23
C SER A 70 19.05 -22.95 9.96
N LEU A 71 18.13 -23.09 9.00
CA LEU A 71 18.40 -23.69 7.70
C LEU A 71 19.10 -22.67 6.79
N ASP A 72 19.61 -23.15 5.66
CA ASP A 72 20.24 -22.30 4.67
C ASP A 72 19.22 -21.29 4.12
N ALA A 73 19.60 -20.00 4.06
CA ALA A 73 18.70 -18.93 3.64
C ALA A 73 18.24 -19.04 2.17
N SER A 74 19.01 -19.77 1.34
CA SER A 74 18.68 -20.06 -0.06
C SER A 74 17.85 -21.33 -0.24
N SER A 75 17.64 -22.12 0.82
CA SER A 75 16.85 -23.35 0.74
C SER A 75 15.36 -23.06 0.55
N LEU A 76 14.68 -23.96 -0.16
CA LEU A 76 13.22 -23.93 -0.35
C LEU A 76 12.54 -24.48 0.91
N SER A 77 12.67 -23.74 2.01
CA SER A 77 12.21 -24.16 3.33
C SER A 77 10.97 -23.39 3.81
N CYS A 78 10.06 -24.10 4.46
CA CYS A 78 8.82 -23.54 4.99
C CYS A 78 8.36 -24.20 6.28
N ILE A 79 7.29 -23.68 6.87
CA ILE A 79 6.54 -24.30 7.95
C ILE A 79 5.13 -24.58 7.46
N GLN A 80 4.68 -25.82 7.57
CA GLN A 80 3.28 -26.20 7.42
C GLN A 80 2.61 -26.39 8.78
N ASN A 81 1.35 -25.96 8.90
CA ASN A 81 0.53 -26.29 10.06
C ASN A 81 -0.08 -27.71 9.93
N GLN A 82 -0.88 -28.11 10.90
CA GLN A 82 -1.53 -29.43 10.95
C GLN A 82 -2.51 -29.73 9.81
N ASN A 83 -2.94 -28.70 9.08
CA ASN A 83 -3.80 -28.80 7.90
C ASN A 83 -2.98 -28.73 6.60
N GLU A 84 -1.65 -28.88 6.67
CA GLU A 84 -0.71 -28.79 5.54
C GLU A 84 -0.63 -27.39 4.89
N LYS A 85 -1.29 -26.38 5.47
CA LYS A 85 -1.18 -24.99 5.02
C LYS A 85 0.20 -24.43 5.34
N VAL A 86 0.85 -23.82 4.36
CA VAL A 86 2.12 -23.12 4.55
C VAL A 86 1.87 -21.82 5.31
N VAL A 87 2.48 -21.69 6.48
CA VAL A 87 2.28 -20.55 7.40
C VAL A 87 3.54 -19.70 7.61
N ALA A 88 4.68 -20.17 7.12
CA ALA A 88 5.92 -19.38 7.08
C ALA A 88 6.85 -19.88 5.97
N LEU A 89 7.62 -18.95 5.40
CA LEU A 89 8.68 -19.22 4.44
C LEU A 89 10.03 -18.74 4.98
N GLN A 90 11.11 -19.28 4.42
CA GLN A 90 12.43 -18.66 4.55
C GLN A 90 12.48 -17.35 3.74
N SER A 91 12.01 -17.39 2.49
CA SER A 91 11.85 -16.26 1.56
C SER A 91 10.82 -16.66 0.50
N GLY A 92 10.11 -15.68 -0.08
CA GLY A 92 9.15 -15.92 -1.15
C GLY A 92 8.09 -14.84 -1.26
N LEU A 93 6.91 -15.24 -1.72
CA LEU A 93 5.80 -14.40 -2.10
C LEU A 93 4.59 -14.65 -1.18
N VAL A 94 3.74 -13.64 -1.05
CA VAL A 94 2.40 -13.75 -0.50
C VAL A 94 1.41 -13.53 -1.65
N ASN A 95 0.56 -14.50 -1.91
CA ASN A 95 -0.53 -14.40 -2.86
C ASN A 95 -1.82 -13.95 -2.14
N PHE A 96 -2.34 -12.79 -2.54
CA PHE A 96 -3.59 -12.20 -2.08
C PHE A 96 -4.80 -12.56 -2.94
N HIS A 97 -4.61 -13.15 -4.13
CA HIS A 97 -5.70 -13.62 -4.99
C HIS A 97 -6.27 -14.94 -4.46
N THR A 98 -7.07 -14.84 -3.39
CA THR A 98 -7.64 -15.97 -2.65
C THR A 98 -9.15 -15.87 -2.46
N LYS A 99 -9.75 -14.72 -2.79
CA LYS A 99 -11.16 -14.38 -2.63
C LYS A 99 -11.76 -13.93 -3.95
N ASP A 100 -13.09 -13.80 -3.99
CA ASP A 100 -13.79 -13.23 -5.15
C ASP A 100 -13.40 -11.76 -5.36
N VAL A 101 -13.54 -11.24 -6.58
CA VAL A 101 -13.23 -9.85 -6.92
C VAL A 101 -14.05 -8.84 -6.11
N SER A 102 -15.23 -9.22 -5.61
CA SER A 102 -16.06 -8.37 -4.73
C SER A 102 -15.59 -8.34 -3.26
N GLU A 103 -14.61 -9.15 -2.87
CA GLU A 103 -14.16 -9.29 -1.49
C GLU A 103 -12.74 -8.74 -1.27
N ASN A 104 -12.59 -7.92 -0.23
CA ASN A 104 -11.31 -7.35 0.15
C ASN A 104 -10.60 -8.17 1.24
N THR A 105 -9.27 -8.10 1.26
CA THR A 105 -8.43 -8.61 2.33
C THR A 105 -7.92 -7.46 3.19
N THR A 106 -8.20 -7.53 4.48
CA THR A 106 -7.78 -6.54 5.48
C THR A 106 -6.40 -6.88 6.05
N TYR A 107 -5.66 -5.85 6.44
CA TYR A 107 -4.39 -5.99 7.14
C TYR A 107 -4.23 -4.86 8.17
N THR A 108 -3.32 -5.07 9.12
CA THR A 108 -2.91 -4.02 10.06
C THR A 108 -1.48 -3.59 9.72
N THR A 109 -1.24 -2.31 9.45
CA THR A 109 0.10 -1.76 9.19
C THR A 109 1.02 -1.94 10.41
N THR A 110 2.34 -1.74 10.22
CA THR A 110 3.31 -1.90 11.31
C THR A 110 3.20 -0.87 12.44
N ASP A 111 2.55 0.27 12.19
CA ASP A 111 2.21 1.32 13.15
C ASP A 111 0.80 1.16 13.76
N GLY A 112 0.02 0.18 13.28
CA GLY A 112 -1.24 -0.24 13.91
C GLY A 112 -2.50 0.30 13.26
N GLU A 113 -2.41 0.91 12.08
CA GLU A 113 -3.55 1.36 11.29
C GLU A 113 -4.15 0.18 10.51
N GLU A 114 -5.46 0.19 10.33
CA GLU A 114 -6.14 -0.84 9.54
C GLU A 114 -6.19 -0.40 8.06
N GLY A 115 -5.88 -1.34 7.18
CA GLY A 115 -5.91 -1.14 5.73
C GLY A 115 -6.55 -2.33 5.03
N TYR A 116 -6.80 -2.17 3.74
CA TYR A 116 -7.39 -3.21 2.89
C TYR A 116 -6.85 -3.13 1.47
N LEU A 117 -6.94 -4.28 0.78
CA LEU A 117 -6.63 -4.41 -0.63
C LEU A 117 -7.44 -5.54 -1.29
N ASN A 118 -7.47 -5.58 -2.61
CA ASN A 118 -8.10 -6.64 -3.40
C ASN A 118 -7.07 -7.42 -4.22
N GLY A 119 -7.02 -8.73 -3.99
CA GLY A 119 -6.06 -9.62 -4.66
C GLY A 119 -6.27 -9.78 -6.16
N SER A 120 -7.44 -9.42 -6.69
CA SER A 120 -7.73 -9.48 -8.13
C SER A 120 -7.09 -8.34 -8.92
N TYR A 121 -6.77 -7.22 -8.26
CA TYR A 121 -6.13 -6.06 -8.88
C TYR A 121 -4.61 -6.03 -8.67
N GLY A 122 -4.13 -6.69 -7.63
CA GLY A 122 -2.71 -6.95 -7.36
C GLY A 122 -2.57 -8.20 -6.50
N SER A 123 -1.99 -9.26 -7.08
CA SER A 123 -2.01 -10.61 -6.50
C SER A 123 -0.80 -10.90 -5.62
N ASP A 124 0.38 -10.38 -5.95
CA ASP A 124 1.63 -10.77 -5.31
C ASP A 124 2.24 -9.68 -4.41
N ALA A 125 2.73 -10.09 -3.25
CA ALA A 125 3.50 -9.26 -2.33
C ALA A 125 4.76 -10.00 -1.89
N LEU A 126 5.73 -9.26 -1.34
CA LEU A 126 6.90 -9.86 -0.72
C LEU A 126 6.58 -10.40 0.68
N TYR A 127 6.98 -11.65 0.96
CA TYR A 127 6.95 -12.20 2.31
C TYR A 127 8.13 -11.66 3.15
N LEU A 128 7.84 -11.08 4.32
CA LEU A 128 8.85 -10.53 5.23
C LEU A 128 9.05 -11.36 6.50
N ASP A 129 7.97 -11.75 7.18
CA ASP A 129 8.04 -12.57 8.39
C ASP A 129 6.67 -13.19 8.73
N THR A 130 6.64 -14.14 9.66
CA THR A 130 5.39 -14.61 10.30
C THR A 130 5.42 -14.29 11.79
N ASN A 131 4.30 -13.87 12.39
CA ASN A 131 4.23 -13.51 13.80
C ASN A 131 4.54 -14.70 14.74
N LYS A 132 4.68 -14.45 16.04
CA LYS A 132 5.18 -15.44 17.02
C LYS A 132 4.35 -16.73 17.17
N ASN A 133 3.09 -16.71 16.75
CA ASN A 133 2.13 -17.81 16.85
C ASN A 133 1.71 -18.37 15.49
N GLY A 134 2.27 -17.89 14.38
CA GLY A 134 2.02 -18.45 13.07
C GLY A 134 0.70 -18.04 12.41
N THR A 135 0.01 -17.02 12.94
CA THR A 135 -1.35 -16.65 12.50
C THR A 135 -1.40 -15.41 11.61
N LYS A 136 -0.35 -14.58 11.61
CA LYS A 136 -0.26 -13.42 10.72
C LYS A 136 1.07 -13.38 10.00
N VAL A 137 1.04 -12.94 8.75
CA VAL A 137 2.21 -12.74 7.89
C VAL A 137 2.45 -11.25 7.71
N LEU A 138 3.70 -10.81 7.88
CA LEU A 138 4.16 -9.49 7.50
C LEU A 138 4.52 -9.53 6.02
N PHE A 139 3.88 -8.68 5.23
CA PHE A 139 4.13 -8.55 3.79
C PHE A 139 4.57 -7.14 3.41
N MET A 140 5.03 -6.98 2.17
CA MET A 140 5.20 -5.68 1.52
C MET A 140 4.61 -5.68 0.12
N MET A 141 3.74 -4.70 -0.17
CA MET A 141 3.10 -4.49 -1.47
C MET A 141 2.80 -3.00 -1.63
N ALA A 142 3.01 -2.44 -2.83
CA ALA A 142 2.67 -1.04 -3.15
C ALA A 142 3.05 -0.04 -2.03
N GLY A 143 4.29 -0.11 -1.53
CA GLY A 143 4.80 0.81 -0.49
C GLY A 143 4.42 0.45 0.95
N VAL A 144 3.35 -0.33 1.19
CA VAL A 144 2.88 -0.65 2.54
C VAL A 144 3.52 -1.91 3.13
N LYS A 145 3.82 -1.88 4.44
CA LYS A 145 4.10 -3.08 5.25
C LYS A 145 2.92 -3.37 6.18
N GLY A 146 2.33 -4.55 6.05
CA GLY A 146 1.14 -4.93 6.80
C GLY A 146 1.19 -6.35 7.33
N TRP A 147 0.47 -6.60 8.42
CA TRP A 147 0.19 -7.90 9.00
C TRP A 147 -1.18 -8.39 8.52
N VAL A 148 -1.19 -9.39 7.64
CA VAL A 148 -2.41 -10.06 7.16
C VAL A 148 -2.62 -11.39 7.88
N ASP A 149 -3.87 -11.82 8.04
CA ASP A 149 -4.16 -13.17 8.55
C ASP A 149 -3.66 -14.22 7.55
N VAL A 150 -2.98 -15.24 8.05
CA VAL A 150 -2.50 -16.33 7.20
C VAL A 150 -3.68 -17.07 6.54
N ASP A 151 -4.83 -17.11 7.23
CA ASP A 151 -6.22 -17.28 6.75
C ASP A 151 -6.45 -16.87 5.30
N ASP A 152 -6.19 -15.61 5.04
CA ASP A 152 -6.66 -14.87 3.86
C ASP A 152 -5.68 -14.90 2.68
N ILE A 153 -4.53 -15.56 2.83
CA ILE A 153 -3.47 -15.58 1.82
C ILE A 153 -2.93 -16.98 1.56
N ASN A 154 -2.16 -17.12 0.47
CA ASN A 154 -1.31 -18.28 0.23
C ASN A 154 0.15 -17.86 0.21
N LEU A 155 1.02 -18.62 0.88
CA LEU A 155 2.46 -18.42 0.82
C LEU A 155 3.08 -19.27 -0.28
N MET A 156 3.91 -18.66 -1.13
CA MET A 156 4.53 -19.31 -2.27
C MET A 156 6.04 -19.08 -2.28
N PHE A 157 6.81 -20.10 -2.66
CA PHE A 157 8.22 -19.89 -2.99
C PHE A 157 8.32 -19.01 -4.24
N TYR A 158 9.37 -18.21 -4.34
CA TYR A 158 9.65 -17.52 -5.60
C TYR A 158 10.09 -18.53 -6.66
N ASP A 159 9.54 -18.42 -7.86
CA ASP A 159 9.95 -19.13 -9.07
C ASP A 159 10.16 -18.08 -10.18
N PRO A 160 11.33 -18.03 -10.85
CA PRO A 160 11.56 -17.12 -11.97
C PRO A 160 10.63 -17.35 -13.18
N ALA A 161 9.86 -18.44 -13.21
CA ALA A 161 8.82 -18.69 -14.21
C ALA A 161 7.48 -17.99 -13.89
N TYR A 162 7.36 -17.34 -12.73
CA TYR A 162 6.17 -16.56 -12.38
C TYR A 162 6.17 -15.18 -13.02
N ASP A 163 5.01 -14.76 -13.53
CA ASP A 163 4.77 -13.41 -14.00
C ASP A 163 4.41 -12.49 -12.82
N ILE A 164 5.40 -12.26 -11.94
CA ILE A 164 5.24 -11.42 -10.75
C ILE A 164 5.21 -9.93 -11.08
N SER A 165 4.86 -9.11 -10.09
CA SER A 165 4.95 -7.65 -10.21
C SER A 165 6.42 -7.24 -10.33
N CYS A 166 6.75 -6.52 -11.40
CA CYS A 166 8.13 -6.11 -11.70
C CYS A 166 8.19 -4.88 -12.61
N TYR A 167 9.33 -4.21 -12.60
CA TYR A 167 9.57 -3.01 -13.38
C TYR A 167 10.54 -3.26 -14.52
N SER A 168 10.34 -2.55 -15.61
CA SER A 168 11.29 -2.49 -16.72
C SER A 168 11.38 -1.08 -17.29
N ARG A 169 12.47 -0.80 -17.98
CA ARG A 169 12.64 0.46 -18.70
C ARG A 169 12.22 0.26 -20.15
N GLY A 170 11.15 0.95 -20.56
CA GLY A 170 10.88 1.21 -21.97
C GLY A 170 11.77 2.34 -22.49
N THR A 171 11.59 2.73 -23.76
CA THR A 171 12.45 3.75 -24.39
C THR A 171 12.45 5.07 -23.64
N THR A 172 11.28 5.51 -23.16
CA THR A 172 11.12 6.77 -22.40
C THR A 172 10.37 6.58 -21.08
N ALA A 173 9.65 5.48 -20.89
CA ALA A 173 8.77 5.26 -19.75
C ALA A 173 9.28 4.15 -18.81
N LEU A 174 9.10 4.35 -17.51
CA LEU A 174 9.11 3.28 -16.52
C LEU A 174 7.84 2.46 -16.73
N VAL A 175 8.01 1.16 -16.95
CA VAL A 175 6.91 0.22 -17.11
C VAL A 175 6.80 -0.58 -15.83
N HIS A 176 5.62 -0.62 -15.24
CA HIS A 176 5.29 -1.53 -14.15
C HIS A 176 4.36 -2.62 -14.66
N GLN A 177 4.83 -3.87 -14.65
CA GLN A 177 4.00 -5.05 -14.80
C GLN A 177 3.43 -5.40 -13.43
N VAL A 178 2.11 -5.46 -13.32
CA VAL A 178 1.37 -5.84 -12.12
C VAL A 178 0.84 -7.26 -12.29
N CYS A 179 1.18 -8.16 -11.37
CA CYS A 179 0.59 -9.49 -11.32
C CYS A 179 -0.86 -9.41 -10.83
N THR A 180 -1.80 -9.92 -11.61
CA THR A 180 -3.23 -9.96 -11.25
C THR A 180 -3.68 -11.37 -10.85
N ASP A 181 -2.96 -12.41 -11.26
CA ASP A 181 -3.17 -13.79 -10.80
C ASP A 181 -1.85 -14.58 -10.85
N LEU A 182 -1.23 -14.75 -9.69
CA LEU A 182 0.06 -15.42 -9.56
C LEU A 182 0.01 -16.91 -9.95
N LEU A 183 -1.11 -17.60 -9.73
CA LEU A 183 -1.22 -19.03 -10.00
C LEU A 183 -1.40 -19.32 -11.49
N ASN A 184 -1.98 -18.37 -12.22
CA ASN A 184 -2.23 -18.49 -13.65
C ASN A 184 -1.28 -17.65 -14.52
N ASN A 185 -0.26 -17.00 -13.92
CA ASN A 185 0.67 -16.10 -14.60
C ASN A 185 -0.07 -14.99 -15.40
N ALA A 186 -1.08 -14.37 -14.79
CA ALA A 186 -1.76 -13.23 -15.39
C ALA A 186 -1.15 -11.92 -14.87
N SER A 187 -0.81 -11.01 -15.79
CA SER A 187 -0.30 -9.69 -15.47
C SER A 187 -0.75 -8.62 -16.47
N ILE A 188 -0.67 -7.36 -16.05
CA ILE A 188 -0.98 -6.17 -16.87
C ILE A 188 0.15 -5.15 -16.69
N ALA A 189 0.60 -4.53 -17.78
CA ALA A 189 1.67 -3.54 -17.75
C ALA A 189 1.17 -2.11 -17.98
N TYR A 190 1.71 -1.16 -17.21
CA TYR A 190 1.40 0.27 -17.28
C TYR A 190 2.66 1.10 -17.48
N ASN A 191 2.57 2.15 -18.31
CA ASN A 191 3.61 3.18 -18.43
C ASN A 191 3.38 4.24 -17.35
N ILE A 192 4.04 4.11 -16.20
CA ILE A 192 3.68 4.88 -15.01
C ILE A 192 4.34 6.25 -14.90
N GLY A 193 5.38 6.51 -15.70
CA GLY A 193 6.10 7.78 -15.68
C GLY A 193 7.40 7.72 -16.48
N PRO A 194 8.22 8.78 -16.46
CA PRO A 194 9.53 8.79 -17.10
C PRO A 194 10.46 7.75 -16.48
N ALA A 195 11.17 7.00 -17.32
CA ALA A 195 12.13 6.00 -16.84
C ALA A 195 13.33 6.65 -16.14
N PRO A 196 13.63 6.31 -14.87
CA PRO A 196 14.82 6.83 -14.21
C PRO A 196 16.11 6.32 -14.87
N ASP A 197 17.13 7.17 -14.90
CA ASP A 197 18.39 6.92 -15.62
C ASP A 197 19.24 5.79 -15.06
N PHE A 198 19.02 5.41 -13.78
CA PHE A 198 19.73 4.28 -13.18
C PHE A 198 19.22 2.92 -13.70
N LEU A 199 18.03 2.88 -14.31
CA LEU A 199 17.49 1.68 -14.94
C LEU A 199 17.97 1.56 -16.38
N LYS A 200 18.23 0.33 -16.79
CA LYS A 200 18.66 -0.03 -18.14
C LYS A 200 17.57 -0.81 -18.87
N GLU A 201 17.50 -0.62 -20.18
CA GLU A 201 16.70 -1.46 -21.07
C GLU A 201 17.13 -2.94 -20.97
N ASP A 202 16.26 -3.85 -21.43
CA ASP A 202 16.48 -5.31 -21.45
C ASP A 202 16.80 -5.92 -20.06
N THR A 203 16.36 -5.27 -18.98
CA THR A 203 16.55 -5.75 -17.60
C THR A 203 15.24 -5.65 -16.82
N THR A 204 14.88 -6.73 -16.12
CA THR A 204 13.78 -6.75 -15.15
C THR A 204 14.28 -6.31 -13.78
N TYR A 205 13.52 -5.46 -13.11
CA TYR A 205 13.79 -4.96 -11.78
C TYR A 205 12.65 -5.28 -10.82
N TYR A 206 12.97 -5.49 -9.56
CA TYR A 206 12.04 -5.82 -8.49
C TYR A 206 12.00 -4.69 -7.47
N SER A 207 10.80 -4.33 -7.03
CA SER A 207 10.54 -3.33 -5.99
C SER A 207 9.10 -3.47 -5.49
N TYR A 208 8.88 -3.96 -4.27
CA TYR A 208 7.52 -3.97 -3.68
C TYR A 208 7.22 -2.69 -2.88
N ASP A 209 8.21 -1.80 -2.72
CA ASP A 209 8.00 -0.47 -2.17
C ASP A 209 7.86 0.63 -3.23
N GLY A 210 8.13 0.33 -4.51
CA GLY A 210 8.08 1.29 -5.61
C GLY A 210 9.20 2.34 -5.60
N HIS A 211 10.14 2.26 -4.65
CA HIS A 211 11.13 3.32 -4.38
C HIS A 211 12.57 2.85 -4.51
N TYR A 212 12.87 1.62 -4.11
CA TYR A 212 14.20 1.02 -4.22
C TYR A 212 14.17 -0.18 -5.16
N PHE A 213 15.03 -0.15 -6.17
CA PHE A 213 15.01 -1.09 -7.28
C PHE A 213 16.18 -2.07 -7.21
N TYR A 214 15.89 -3.32 -7.54
CA TYR A 214 16.85 -4.42 -7.49
C TYR A 214 16.82 -5.22 -8.79
N PRO A 215 17.97 -5.62 -9.37
CA PRO A 215 17.99 -6.49 -10.55
C PRO A 215 17.80 -7.98 -10.19
N ASP A 216 17.71 -8.31 -8.90
CA ASP A 216 17.64 -9.68 -8.40
C ASP A 216 16.64 -9.78 -7.23
N PHE A 217 15.67 -10.68 -7.36
CA PHE A 217 14.60 -10.87 -6.38
C PHE A 217 15.13 -11.32 -5.03
N ALA A 218 16.10 -12.26 -5.01
CA ALA A 218 16.63 -12.80 -3.76
C ALA A 218 17.38 -11.73 -2.95
N THR A 219 18.11 -10.85 -3.64
CA THR A 219 18.80 -9.71 -3.04
C THR A 219 17.80 -8.72 -2.43
N MET A 220 16.75 -8.35 -3.18
CA MET A 220 15.66 -7.50 -2.67
C MET A 220 15.01 -8.13 -1.43
N SER A 221 14.60 -9.40 -1.52
CA SER A 221 13.93 -10.12 -0.42
C SER A 221 14.78 -10.07 0.85
N ALA A 222 16.07 -10.38 0.75
CA ALA A 222 16.98 -10.35 1.88
C ALA A 222 17.18 -8.95 2.49
N ASP A 223 17.27 -7.90 1.66
CA ASP A 223 17.39 -6.51 2.12
C ASP A 223 16.13 -6.06 2.87
N MET A 224 14.96 -6.31 2.29
CA MET A 224 13.66 -5.93 2.84
C MET A 224 13.36 -6.66 4.16
N GLN A 225 13.69 -7.95 4.26
CA GLN A 225 13.60 -8.74 5.50
C GLN A 225 14.54 -8.22 6.59
N ALA A 226 15.72 -7.70 6.21
CA ALA A 226 16.69 -7.09 7.12
C ALA A 226 16.37 -5.62 7.46
N GLY A 227 15.41 -5.00 6.75
CA GLY A 227 15.05 -3.60 6.93
C GLY A 227 16.13 -2.63 6.43
N THR A 228 16.84 -2.99 5.36
CA THR A 228 17.90 -2.19 4.74
C THR A 228 17.70 -2.05 3.23
N TYR A 229 18.38 -1.09 2.62
CA TYR A 229 18.40 -0.83 1.17
C TYR A 229 19.83 -0.80 0.60
N GLU A 230 20.82 -1.30 1.35
CA GLU A 230 22.24 -1.19 1.01
C GLU A 230 22.58 -1.73 -0.38
N ARG A 231 21.90 -2.81 -0.81
CA ARG A 231 22.12 -3.48 -2.10
C ARG A 231 21.16 -3.03 -3.19
N ALA A 232 20.28 -2.06 -2.92
CA ALA A 232 19.49 -1.40 -3.95
C ALA A 232 20.40 -0.72 -4.98
N LEU A 233 19.90 -0.66 -6.21
CA LEU A 233 20.57 -0.03 -7.34
C LEU A 233 20.66 1.49 -7.15
N ASN A 234 19.56 2.12 -6.75
CA ASN A 234 19.50 3.52 -6.34
C ASN A 234 19.82 3.66 -4.83
N LYS A 235 20.47 4.77 -4.45
CA LYS A 235 20.86 5.06 -3.05
C LYS A 235 19.85 5.94 -2.31
N GLU A 236 19.15 6.78 -3.06
CA GLU A 236 18.03 7.59 -2.57
C GLU A 236 16.72 7.00 -3.12
N PRO A 237 15.61 7.07 -2.37
CA PRO A 237 14.33 6.57 -2.83
C PRO A 237 13.88 7.32 -4.08
N TYR A 238 13.41 6.59 -5.09
CA TYR A 238 12.82 7.18 -6.28
C TYR A 238 11.34 7.47 -6.04
N PHE A 239 10.92 8.69 -6.38
CA PHE A 239 9.52 9.09 -6.40
C PHE A 239 9.16 9.55 -7.80
N ASN A 240 8.18 8.88 -8.41
CA ASN A 240 7.63 9.28 -9.69
C ASN A 240 6.82 10.57 -9.54
N PHE A 241 7.18 11.62 -10.27
CA PHE A 241 6.51 12.92 -10.22
C PHE A 241 4.97 12.80 -10.28
N TYR A 242 4.44 12.07 -11.27
CA TYR A 242 3.00 11.98 -11.51
C TYR A 242 2.23 11.26 -10.40
N GLN A 243 2.92 10.37 -9.67
CA GLN A 243 2.34 9.64 -8.55
C GLN A 243 2.41 10.44 -7.24
N PHE A 244 3.41 11.30 -7.09
CA PHE A 244 3.72 11.98 -5.82
C PHE A 244 3.55 13.50 -5.85
N VAL A 245 3.18 14.12 -6.98
CA VAL A 245 2.83 15.55 -7.00
C VAL A 245 1.54 15.79 -6.20
N PRO A 246 1.53 16.73 -5.25
CA PRO A 246 0.31 17.08 -4.54
C PRO A 246 -0.75 17.71 -5.45
N HIS A 247 -2.03 17.42 -5.18
CA HIS A 247 -3.17 18.06 -5.84
C HIS A 247 -3.22 19.57 -5.59
N ARG A 248 -2.52 20.08 -4.55
CA ARG A 248 -2.28 21.51 -4.30
C ARG A 248 -1.23 22.10 -5.25
N SER A 249 -1.43 21.85 -6.53
CA SER A 249 -0.67 22.38 -7.66
C SER A 249 -1.63 22.88 -8.72
N LYS A 250 -1.10 23.49 -9.79
CA LYS A 250 -1.88 23.92 -10.94
C LYS A 250 -1.27 23.35 -12.21
N THR A 251 -2.11 22.81 -13.09
CA THR A 251 -1.70 22.48 -14.45
C THR A 251 -1.34 23.73 -15.24
N ALA A 252 -0.33 23.61 -16.09
CA ALA A 252 0.11 24.58 -17.09
C ALA A 252 -0.18 24.10 -18.53
N LEU A 253 -0.93 23.01 -18.70
CA LEU A 253 -1.35 22.53 -20.01
C LEU A 253 -2.18 23.57 -20.77
N ALA A 254 -2.04 23.55 -22.10
CA ALA A 254 -2.70 24.48 -23.01
C ALA A 254 -4.18 24.15 -23.20
N ASP A 255 -4.93 25.17 -23.63
CA ASP A 255 -6.32 25.05 -24.04
C ASP A 255 -6.44 24.01 -25.19
N ASN A 256 -7.12 22.88 -24.95
CA ASN A 256 -7.37 21.70 -25.81
C ASN A 256 -6.60 20.40 -25.46
N ALA A 257 -5.66 20.42 -24.52
CA ALA A 257 -4.81 19.28 -24.22
C ALA A 257 -5.63 18.02 -23.86
N TYR A 258 -6.81 18.20 -23.25
CA TYR A 258 -7.63 17.08 -22.77
C TYR A 258 -8.31 16.35 -23.92
N ASP A 259 -8.86 17.08 -24.88
CA ASP A 259 -9.48 16.49 -26.08
C ASP A 259 -8.42 15.86 -27.00
N GLU A 260 -7.25 16.48 -27.14
CA GLU A 260 -6.13 15.87 -27.86
C GLU A 260 -5.69 14.55 -27.23
N TYR A 261 -5.66 14.50 -25.89
CA TYR A 261 -5.40 13.27 -25.14
C TYR A 261 -6.48 12.21 -25.38
N LEU A 262 -7.77 12.56 -25.25
CA LEU A 262 -8.89 11.64 -25.47
C LEU A 262 -8.88 11.06 -26.89
N TYR A 263 -8.65 11.90 -27.89
CA TYR A 263 -8.51 11.47 -29.28
C TYR A 263 -7.30 10.55 -29.46
N ARG A 264 -6.13 10.94 -28.93
CA ARG A 264 -4.88 10.17 -29.05
C ARG A 264 -4.98 8.77 -28.44
N ILE A 265 -5.59 8.65 -27.25
CA ILE A 265 -5.60 7.40 -26.49
C ILE A 265 -6.79 6.52 -26.87
N ARG A 266 -7.96 7.10 -27.18
CA ARG A 266 -9.21 6.35 -27.36
C ARG A 266 -9.95 6.65 -28.67
N GLY A 267 -9.53 7.64 -29.46
CA GLY A 267 -10.26 8.07 -30.66
C GLY A 267 -11.56 8.80 -30.34
N ILE A 268 -11.70 9.34 -29.14
CA ILE A 268 -12.88 10.11 -28.71
C ILE A 268 -12.82 11.50 -29.33
N ASP A 269 -13.88 11.88 -30.04
CA ASP A 269 -14.02 13.17 -30.73
C ASP A 269 -15.45 13.75 -30.67
N ALA A 270 -16.31 13.20 -29.80
CA ALA A 270 -17.68 13.65 -29.64
C ALA A 270 -18.18 13.53 -28.19
N LEU A 271 -19.17 14.35 -27.85
CA LEU A 271 -19.85 14.30 -26.55
C LEU A 271 -20.85 13.13 -26.50
N ALA A 272 -20.79 12.33 -25.45
CA ALA A 272 -21.79 11.30 -25.18
C ALA A 272 -23.09 11.92 -24.66
N SER A 273 -24.24 11.51 -25.23
CA SER A 273 -25.57 11.99 -24.79
C SER A 273 -26.49 10.90 -24.21
N ALA A 274 -26.12 9.63 -24.32
CA ALA A 274 -26.90 8.50 -23.82
C ALA A 274 -26.00 7.26 -23.63
N TYR A 275 -26.42 6.33 -22.76
CA TYR A 275 -25.75 5.05 -22.56
C TYR A 275 -26.48 3.92 -23.30
N PRO A 276 -25.76 2.95 -23.91
CA PRO A 276 -24.33 3.01 -24.21
C PRO A 276 -24.03 4.09 -25.25
N CYS A 277 -22.89 4.78 -25.12
CA CYS A 277 -22.41 5.73 -26.12
C CYS A 277 -21.64 5.02 -27.24
N ALA A 278 -21.34 5.74 -28.33
CA ALA A 278 -20.42 5.24 -29.34
C ALA A 278 -18.97 5.19 -28.81
N ASP A 279 -18.11 4.39 -29.45
CA ASP A 279 -16.71 4.24 -29.04
C ASP A 279 -15.93 5.56 -29.06
N ASN A 280 -16.31 6.50 -29.94
CA ASN A 280 -15.71 7.83 -30.08
C ASN A 280 -16.45 8.93 -29.27
N GLU A 281 -17.41 8.55 -28.42
CA GLU A 281 -18.17 9.48 -27.60
C GLU A 281 -17.77 9.37 -26.11
N SER A 282 -17.76 10.50 -25.39
CA SER A 282 -17.52 10.55 -23.94
C SER A 282 -18.15 11.78 -23.30
N VAL A 283 -18.54 11.72 -22.02
CA VAL A 283 -18.93 12.93 -21.27
C VAL A 283 -17.75 13.85 -20.93
N LEU A 284 -16.52 13.37 -21.11
CA LEU A 284 -15.29 14.14 -20.87
C LEU A 284 -14.81 14.91 -22.11
N TYR A 285 -15.42 14.70 -23.29
CA TYR A 285 -15.13 15.50 -24.48
C TYR A 285 -15.59 16.95 -24.28
N ASP A 286 -14.75 17.93 -24.64
CA ASP A 286 -14.96 19.38 -24.45
C ASP A 286 -15.15 19.77 -22.96
N SER A 287 -14.63 18.96 -22.03
CA SER A 287 -14.81 19.17 -20.58
C SER A 287 -13.72 20.00 -19.91
N GLU A 288 -12.61 20.27 -20.60
CA GLU A 288 -11.44 20.99 -20.06
C GLU A 288 -11.80 22.30 -19.33
N PRO A 289 -12.66 23.19 -19.87
CA PRO A 289 -13.04 24.42 -19.16
C PRO A 289 -13.65 24.17 -17.78
N THR A 290 -14.32 23.03 -17.58
CA THR A 290 -14.92 22.66 -16.28
C THR A 290 -13.84 22.37 -15.24
N PHE A 291 -12.82 21.58 -15.60
CA PHE A 291 -11.72 21.23 -14.71
C PHE A 291 -10.82 22.42 -14.41
N ILE A 292 -10.53 23.25 -15.42
CA ILE A 292 -9.71 24.46 -15.24
C ILE A 292 -10.46 25.51 -14.40
N GLN A 293 -11.77 25.65 -14.59
CA GLN A 293 -12.57 26.51 -13.71
C GLN A 293 -12.48 26.03 -12.26
N GLU A 294 -12.72 24.74 -12.01
CA GLU A 294 -12.70 24.20 -10.64
C GLU A 294 -11.31 24.32 -9.99
N GLN A 295 -10.24 24.12 -10.77
CA GLN A 295 -8.87 24.37 -10.31
C GLN A 295 -8.70 25.80 -9.79
N ASN A 296 -9.30 26.79 -10.47
CA ASN A 296 -9.19 28.18 -10.05
C ASN A 296 -10.09 28.49 -8.83
N ASP A 297 -11.24 27.83 -8.72
CA ASP A 297 -12.22 28.07 -7.65
C ASP A 297 -11.80 27.42 -6.31
N VAL A 298 -11.21 26.21 -6.33
CA VAL A 298 -10.88 25.42 -5.13
C VAL A 298 -9.37 25.17 -4.93
N PHE A 299 -8.55 25.50 -5.92
CA PHE A 299 -7.09 25.27 -5.91
C PHE A 299 -6.72 23.78 -5.79
N VAL A 300 -7.26 23.00 -6.73
CA VAL A 300 -6.99 21.56 -6.90
C VAL A 300 -6.63 21.33 -8.37
N ASN A 301 -5.54 20.62 -8.64
CA ASN A 301 -5.01 20.46 -10.00
C ASN A 301 -6.05 19.84 -10.96
N GLY A 302 -6.41 20.59 -12.00
CA GLY A 302 -7.42 20.21 -12.98
C GLY A 302 -7.04 18.98 -13.81
N SER A 303 -5.76 18.84 -14.17
CA SER A 303 -5.27 17.71 -14.97
C SER A 303 -5.22 16.43 -14.16
N MET A 304 -4.91 16.52 -12.86
CA MET A 304 -5.01 15.38 -11.95
C MET A 304 -6.46 14.94 -11.79
N MET A 305 -7.40 15.87 -11.58
CA MET A 305 -8.82 15.54 -11.53
C MET A 305 -9.33 14.93 -12.84
N PHE A 306 -8.96 15.47 -13.99
CA PHE A 306 -9.34 14.91 -15.29
C PHE A 306 -8.74 13.51 -15.53
N SER A 307 -7.47 13.31 -15.17
CA SER A 307 -6.81 12.01 -15.28
C SER A 307 -7.47 10.96 -14.39
N LEU A 308 -7.87 11.37 -13.18
CA LEU A 308 -8.64 10.51 -12.28
C LEU A 308 -10.02 10.21 -12.86
N ALA A 309 -10.73 11.20 -13.40
CA ALA A 309 -12.02 10.99 -14.06
C ALA A 309 -11.90 9.97 -15.20
N CYS A 310 -10.85 10.04 -16.01
CA CYS A 310 -10.56 9.03 -17.03
C CYS A 310 -10.39 7.62 -16.43
N ASN A 311 -9.68 7.51 -15.30
CA ASN A 311 -9.44 6.23 -14.63
C ASN A 311 -10.72 5.61 -14.07
N GLU A 312 -11.51 6.39 -13.33
CA GLU A 312 -12.70 5.91 -12.62
C GLU A 312 -13.89 5.62 -13.54
N SER A 313 -13.95 6.25 -14.70
CA SER A 313 -15.14 6.21 -15.56
C SER A 313 -14.93 5.59 -16.93
N ALA A 314 -13.79 4.90 -17.13
CA ALA A 314 -13.37 4.38 -18.43
C ALA A 314 -13.36 5.47 -19.51
N TYR A 315 -12.67 6.57 -19.24
CA TYR A 315 -12.59 7.75 -20.11
C TYR A 315 -13.96 8.42 -20.34
N GLY A 316 -14.84 8.43 -19.34
CA GLY A 316 -16.17 9.05 -19.42
C GLY A 316 -17.23 8.26 -20.18
N GLN A 317 -17.00 6.96 -20.41
CA GLN A 317 -17.88 6.10 -21.20
C GLN A 317 -18.72 5.14 -20.34
N SER A 318 -18.41 5.02 -19.04
CA SER A 318 -19.15 4.14 -18.13
C SER A 318 -20.61 4.58 -17.94
N GLN A 319 -21.49 3.62 -17.60
CA GLN A 319 -22.90 3.90 -17.34
C GLN A 319 -23.10 4.96 -16.25
N TYR A 320 -22.33 4.90 -15.15
CA TYR A 320 -22.42 5.87 -14.05
C TYR A 320 -22.00 7.27 -14.48
N ALA A 321 -20.96 7.40 -15.32
CA ALA A 321 -20.55 8.69 -15.83
C ALA A 321 -21.60 9.32 -16.75
N ILE A 322 -22.24 8.54 -17.62
CA ILE A 322 -23.21 9.06 -18.58
C ILE A 322 -24.57 9.31 -17.92
N GLU A 323 -25.11 8.34 -17.17
CA GLU A 323 -26.48 8.41 -16.65
C GLU A 323 -26.57 9.17 -15.31
N GLN A 324 -25.49 9.22 -14.53
CA GLN A 324 -25.48 9.83 -13.20
C GLN A 324 -24.51 11.01 -13.07
N HIS A 325 -23.80 11.36 -14.15
CA HIS A 325 -22.73 12.36 -14.18
C HIS A 325 -21.61 12.06 -13.18
N ASN A 326 -21.44 10.80 -12.76
CA ASN A 326 -20.47 10.42 -11.74
C ASN A 326 -19.19 9.88 -12.39
N VAL A 327 -18.25 10.79 -12.70
CA VAL A 327 -17.00 10.44 -13.37
C VAL A 327 -15.89 9.97 -12.41
N PHE A 328 -16.10 10.05 -11.10
CA PHE A 328 -15.11 9.69 -10.06
C PHE A 328 -15.47 8.44 -9.26
N GLY A 329 -16.60 7.78 -9.58
CA GLY A 329 -17.04 6.58 -8.86
C GLY A 329 -17.52 6.82 -7.42
N HIS A 330 -17.85 8.07 -7.05
CA HIS A 330 -18.23 8.40 -5.68
C HIS A 330 -19.46 7.61 -5.20
N GLY A 331 -19.34 6.88 -4.10
CA GLY A 331 -20.43 6.09 -3.52
C GLY A 331 -20.77 4.81 -4.26
N ALA A 332 -20.03 4.45 -5.31
CA ALA A 332 -20.11 3.14 -5.95
C ALA A 332 -19.30 2.14 -5.10
N PHE A 333 -19.90 1.62 -4.03
CA PHE A 333 -19.25 0.59 -3.20
C PHE A 333 -19.31 -0.77 -3.91
N ASP A 334 -18.21 -1.54 -3.85
CA ASP A 334 -18.10 -2.88 -4.47
C ASP A 334 -19.28 -3.81 -4.10
N GLU A 335 -19.83 -3.67 -2.89
CA GLU A 335 -20.97 -4.46 -2.40
C GLU A 335 -22.35 -4.00 -2.93
N ASN A 336 -22.48 -2.74 -3.38
CA ASN A 336 -23.73 -2.20 -3.89
C ASN A 336 -23.52 -0.97 -4.79
N PRO A 337 -23.21 -1.19 -6.08
CA PRO A 337 -22.89 -0.10 -7.00
C PRO A 337 -24.13 0.74 -7.40
N ASP A 338 -25.35 0.30 -7.09
CA ASP A 338 -26.60 1.05 -7.28
C ASP A 338 -26.73 2.27 -6.33
N LEU A 339 -25.79 2.45 -5.38
CA LEU A 339 -25.70 3.61 -4.48
C LEU A 339 -24.79 4.72 -4.99
N ALA A 340 -24.27 4.59 -6.22
CA ALA A 340 -23.46 5.63 -6.84
C ALA A 340 -24.16 7.00 -6.76
N THR A 341 -23.38 8.03 -6.40
CA THR A 341 -23.92 9.37 -6.21
C THR A 341 -24.35 9.93 -7.56
N MET A 342 -25.59 10.42 -7.65
CA MET A 342 -26.08 11.15 -8.82
C MET A 342 -25.83 12.64 -8.65
N TYR A 343 -25.17 13.25 -9.64
CA TYR A 343 -24.90 14.69 -9.68
C TYR A 343 -25.79 15.42 -10.69
N ALA A 344 -25.95 16.72 -10.48
CA ALA A 344 -26.80 17.53 -11.36
C ALA A 344 -26.26 17.58 -12.80
N ASP A 345 -24.94 17.70 -12.93
CA ASP A 345 -24.18 17.70 -14.18
C ASP A 345 -22.69 17.39 -13.89
N LEU A 346 -21.85 17.39 -14.93
CA LEU A 346 -20.41 17.17 -14.79
C LEU A 346 -19.74 18.22 -13.90
N LYS A 347 -20.18 19.48 -13.96
CA LYS A 347 -19.59 20.56 -13.16
C LYS A 347 -19.85 20.35 -11.68
N ASP A 348 -21.07 19.98 -11.30
CA ASP A 348 -21.41 19.61 -9.93
C ASP A 348 -20.54 18.44 -9.46
N CYS A 349 -20.39 17.38 -10.27
CA CYS A 349 -19.52 16.25 -9.92
C CYS A 349 -18.06 16.65 -9.67
N VAL A 350 -17.47 17.45 -10.56
CA VAL A 350 -16.09 17.96 -10.46
C VAL A 350 -15.92 18.86 -9.22
N HIS A 351 -16.88 19.73 -8.94
CA HIS A 351 -16.88 20.56 -7.73
C HIS A 351 -16.94 19.72 -6.45
N GLN A 352 -17.82 18.73 -6.42
CA GLN A 352 -17.99 17.85 -5.27
C GLN A 352 -16.71 17.05 -4.99
N HIS A 353 -16.02 16.60 -6.04
CA HIS A 353 -14.70 15.98 -5.92
C HIS A 353 -13.66 16.94 -5.34
N ALA A 354 -13.47 18.10 -5.97
CA ALA A 354 -12.45 19.07 -5.56
C ALA A 354 -12.65 19.54 -4.11
N TYR A 355 -13.88 19.90 -3.76
CA TYR A 355 -14.18 20.49 -2.46
C TYR A 355 -14.31 19.43 -1.35
N TYR A 356 -15.15 18.41 -1.50
CA TYR A 356 -15.45 17.47 -0.42
C TYR A 356 -14.47 16.29 -0.32
N PHE A 357 -13.97 15.78 -1.46
CA PHE A 357 -13.05 14.66 -1.45
C PHE A 357 -11.60 15.14 -1.31
N ILE A 358 -11.18 16.15 -2.06
CA ILE A 358 -9.80 16.65 -1.93
C ILE A 358 -9.68 17.61 -0.75
N GLN A 359 -10.27 18.80 -0.81
CA GLN A 359 -10.02 19.84 0.20
C GLN A 359 -10.46 19.45 1.62
N GLN A 360 -11.66 18.91 1.79
CA GLN A 360 -12.19 18.59 3.13
C GLN A 360 -11.63 17.27 3.71
N ALA A 361 -11.08 16.39 2.87
CA ALA A 361 -10.65 15.06 3.26
C ALA A 361 -9.18 14.75 2.92
N TYR A 362 -8.87 14.33 1.69
CA TYR A 362 -7.53 13.82 1.35
C TYR A 362 -6.41 14.85 1.40
N ALA A 363 -6.74 16.14 1.40
CA ALA A 363 -5.81 17.24 1.61
C ALA A 363 -5.96 17.89 2.99
N ASN A 364 -6.79 17.35 3.88
CA ASN A 364 -7.05 17.86 5.22
C ASN A 364 -6.24 17.10 6.27
N PRO A 365 -5.16 17.67 6.85
CA PRO A 365 -4.35 16.98 7.86
C PRO A 365 -5.06 16.58 9.16
N LYS A 366 -6.34 16.97 9.33
CA LYS A 366 -7.19 16.59 10.47
C LYS A 366 -8.21 15.50 10.14
N ASP A 367 -8.33 15.08 8.88
CA ASP A 367 -9.23 14.00 8.47
C ASP A 367 -8.52 12.64 8.57
N TRP A 368 -9.26 11.59 8.93
CA TRP A 368 -8.70 10.24 9.06
C TRP A 368 -8.26 9.64 7.73
N ARG A 369 -8.77 10.15 6.59
CA ARG A 369 -8.37 9.72 5.25
C ARG A 369 -7.01 10.28 4.83
N TYR A 370 -6.50 11.27 5.54
CA TYR A 370 -5.33 12.03 5.12
C TYR A 370 -4.02 11.24 5.28
N HIS A 371 -3.38 10.97 4.15
CA HIS A 371 -2.02 10.41 4.06
C HIS A 371 -1.17 11.19 3.05
N GLY A 372 -1.59 12.42 2.72
CA GLY A 372 -1.04 13.24 1.64
C GLY A 372 -2.03 13.43 0.49
N SER A 373 -1.98 14.61 -0.16
CA SER A 373 -2.89 14.94 -1.27
C SER A 373 -2.35 14.55 -2.66
N TRP A 374 -1.51 13.54 -2.79
CA TRP A 374 -1.04 12.98 -4.08
C TRP A 374 -1.69 11.62 -4.34
N PHE A 375 -1.64 11.10 -5.57
CA PHE A 375 -2.23 9.79 -5.87
C PHE A 375 -1.63 8.67 -5.02
N GLY A 376 -0.31 8.58 -5.00
CA GLY A 376 0.46 7.74 -4.08
C GLY A 376 0.29 6.24 -4.30
N ASP A 377 0.36 5.50 -3.21
CA ASP A 377 0.37 4.05 -3.12
C ASP A 377 -0.31 3.60 -1.81
N LYS A 378 -0.17 2.34 -1.40
CA LYS A 378 -0.75 1.87 -0.15
C LYS A 378 0.00 2.35 1.10
N GLY A 379 1.20 2.91 0.94
CA GLY A 379 1.98 3.50 2.02
C GLY A 379 1.76 5.00 2.22
N SER A 380 1.28 5.73 1.21
CA SER A 380 1.03 7.17 1.28
C SER A 380 0.10 7.69 0.20
N GLY A 381 -0.47 8.89 0.41
CA GLY A 381 -1.36 9.54 -0.55
C GLY A 381 -2.79 9.03 -0.51
N ILE A 382 -3.55 9.36 -1.55
CA ILE A 382 -4.99 9.09 -1.65
C ILE A 382 -5.28 7.58 -1.68
N ASN A 383 -4.44 6.79 -2.35
CA ASN A 383 -4.64 5.35 -2.56
C ASN A 383 -4.74 4.55 -1.24
N VAL A 384 -4.16 5.03 -0.14
CA VAL A 384 -4.25 4.38 1.17
C VAL A 384 -5.70 4.09 1.55
N GLN A 385 -6.60 5.07 1.36
CA GLN A 385 -7.99 5.03 1.82
C GLN A 385 -9.03 5.17 0.70
N TYR A 386 -8.62 5.31 -0.57
CA TYR A 386 -9.55 5.54 -1.69
C TYR A 386 -10.04 4.26 -2.36
N ALA A 387 -9.12 3.37 -2.72
CA ALA A 387 -9.44 2.19 -3.54
C ALA A 387 -8.94 0.90 -2.90
N SER A 388 -9.58 -0.23 -3.18
CA SER A 388 -9.07 -1.56 -2.80
C SER A 388 -7.94 -2.04 -3.71
N ASP A 389 -7.86 -1.51 -4.94
CA ASP A 389 -6.75 -1.75 -5.86
C ASP A 389 -5.43 -1.18 -5.29
N PRO A 390 -4.42 -2.02 -4.99
CA PRO A 390 -3.15 -1.54 -4.44
C PRO A 390 -2.39 -0.60 -5.38
N TYR A 391 -2.64 -0.66 -6.69
CA TYR A 391 -1.95 0.13 -7.70
C TYR A 391 -2.85 1.22 -8.32
N TRP A 392 -3.98 1.55 -7.69
CA TRP A 392 -4.89 2.62 -8.14
C TRP A 392 -4.17 3.95 -8.40
N GLY A 393 -3.30 4.35 -7.47
CA GLY A 393 -2.57 5.62 -7.56
C GLY A 393 -1.60 5.66 -8.73
N GLU A 394 -0.97 4.53 -9.06
CA GLU A 394 -0.12 4.40 -10.25
C GLU A 394 -0.94 4.45 -11.55
N LYS A 395 -2.13 3.86 -11.58
CA LYS A 395 -3.02 3.89 -12.75
C LYS A 395 -3.51 5.30 -13.05
N ALA A 396 -3.96 6.03 -12.03
CA ALA A 396 -4.32 7.44 -12.16
C ALA A 396 -3.11 8.30 -12.58
N ALA A 397 -1.94 8.07 -11.98
CA ALA A 397 -0.70 8.78 -12.34
C ALA A 397 -0.24 8.48 -13.78
N SER A 398 -0.41 7.24 -14.25
CA SER A 398 -0.11 6.82 -15.63
C SER A 398 -0.96 7.60 -16.65
N MET A 399 -2.25 7.81 -16.34
CA MET A 399 -3.10 8.66 -17.18
C MET A 399 -2.63 10.11 -17.17
N TYR A 400 -2.24 10.64 -16.01
CA TYR A 400 -1.70 11.99 -15.90
C TYR A 400 -0.38 12.15 -16.67
N TYR A 401 0.53 11.19 -16.58
CA TYR A 401 1.77 11.18 -17.36
C TYR A 401 1.48 11.20 -18.87
N ALA A 402 0.54 10.36 -19.32
CA ALA A 402 0.15 10.29 -20.72
C ALA A 402 -0.56 11.56 -21.21
N LEU A 403 -1.28 12.27 -20.34
CA LEU A 403 -1.90 13.56 -20.61
C LEU A 403 -0.86 14.69 -20.72
N ASP A 404 -0.01 14.81 -19.69
CA ASP A 404 0.86 15.96 -19.48
C ASP A 404 1.97 16.13 -20.53
N GLN A 405 2.53 15.00 -20.98
CA GLN A 405 3.68 14.96 -21.88
C GLN A 405 4.90 15.77 -21.41
N GLY A 406 4.99 16.09 -20.12
CA GLY A 406 6.12 16.75 -19.47
C GLY A 406 5.92 18.23 -19.11
N THR A 407 4.82 18.86 -19.51
CA THR A 407 4.61 20.31 -19.31
C THR A 407 4.53 20.67 -17.82
N ASP A 408 3.62 20.05 -17.09
CA ASP A 408 3.43 20.20 -15.65
C ASP A 408 4.65 19.68 -14.88
N ARG A 409 5.25 18.58 -15.34
CA ARG A 409 6.49 18.05 -14.74
C ARG A 409 7.64 19.06 -14.78
N GLU A 410 7.72 19.86 -15.83
CA GLU A 410 8.72 20.92 -15.96
C GLU A 410 8.32 22.20 -15.20
N ALA A 411 7.02 22.49 -15.09
CA ALA A 411 6.51 23.70 -14.45
C ALA A 411 6.39 23.59 -12.92
N ILE A 412 6.12 22.40 -12.38
CA ILE A 412 5.85 22.18 -10.96
C ILE A 412 7.07 21.58 -10.29
N GLN A 413 7.67 22.33 -9.37
CA GLN A 413 8.76 21.81 -8.54
C GLN A 413 8.18 21.10 -7.32
N ILE A 414 8.64 19.86 -7.08
CA ILE A 414 8.26 19.11 -5.90
C ILE A 414 9.47 18.68 -5.07
N HIS A 415 9.24 18.54 -3.78
CA HIS A 415 10.15 17.88 -2.86
C HIS A 415 9.41 16.74 -2.17
N THR A 416 9.84 15.50 -2.45
CA THR A 416 9.27 14.30 -1.84
C THR A 416 10.33 13.60 -1.01
N VAL A 417 9.99 13.21 0.21
CA VAL A 417 10.93 12.64 1.17
C VAL A 417 10.25 11.59 2.06
N ILE A 418 11.00 10.55 2.42
CA ILE A 418 10.66 9.70 3.56
C ILE A 418 11.15 10.41 4.82
N CYS A 419 10.23 10.89 5.64
CA CYS A 419 10.54 11.80 6.75
C CYS A 419 11.58 11.19 7.72
N PRO A 420 12.81 11.73 7.80
CA PRO A 420 13.86 11.16 8.67
C PRO A 420 13.61 11.45 10.16
N ARG A 421 12.76 12.44 10.43
CA ARG A 421 12.29 12.94 11.73
C ARG A 421 10.84 13.38 11.56
N ASP A 422 10.15 13.68 12.67
CA ASP A 422 8.90 14.43 12.56
C ASP A 422 9.18 15.76 11.83
N LEU A 423 8.39 16.03 10.79
CA LEU A 423 8.56 17.16 9.88
C LEU A 423 7.37 18.09 10.03
N ASP A 424 7.60 19.20 10.74
CA ASP A 424 6.60 20.25 10.93
C ASP A 424 6.51 21.13 9.68
N VAL A 425 5.27 21.43 9.29
CA VAL A 425 4.95 22.48 8.32
C VAL A 425 4.51 23.71 9.11
N ALA A 426 5.37 24.73 9.15
CA ALA A 426 5.13 25.96 9.91
C ALA A 426 4.60 27.07 9.01
N LEU A 427 3.64 27.85 9.50
CA LEU A 427 3.17 29.08 8.87
C LEU A 427 4.23 30.20 8.97
N PRO A 428 4.09 31.31 8.22
CA PRO A 428 5.06 32.40 8.23
C PRO A 428 5.31 33.04 9.61
N ASP A 429 4.34 32.94 10.52
CA ASP A 429 4.44 33.43 11.90
C ASP A 429 5.10 32.43 12.88
N GLY A 430 5.46 31.24 12.40
CA GLY A 430 6.06 30.15 13.17
C GLY A 430 5.06 29.16 13.78
N THR A 431 3.75 29.36 13.59
CA THR A 431 2.72 28.42 14.06
C THR A 431 2.80 27.11 13.26
N ILE A 432 2.81 25.96 13.94
CA ILE A 432 2.79 24.66 13.26
C ILE A 432 1.37 24.40 12.74
N ALA A 433 1.23 24.29 11.41
CA ALA A 433 -0.04 23.96 10.78
C ALA A 433 -0.36 22.47 10.89
N TYR A 434 0.62 21.62 10.60
CA TYR A 434 0.55 20.15 10.70
C TYR A 434 1.96 19.54 10.71
N THR A 435 2.05 18.25 11.04
CA THR A 435 3.31 17.51 11.19
C THR A 435 3.21 16.16 10.52
N TYR A 436 4.16 15.82 9.64
CA TYR A 436 4.35 14.44 9.18
C TYR A 436 5.21 13.67 10.17
N LYS A 437 4.88 12.40 10.40
CA LYS A 437 5.62 11.55 11.34
C LYS A 437 6.87 11.00 10.70
N LYS A 438 7.89 10.77 11.52
CA LYS A 438 9.08 10.05 11.09
C LYS A 438 8.69 8.73 10.40
N GLY A 439 9.25 8.51 9.21
CA GLY A 439 9.05 7.30 8.41
C GLY A 439 7.92 7.41 7.38
N THR A 440 7.06 8.42 7.45
CA THR A 440 6.01 8.62 6.43
C THR A 440 6.58 9.34 5.20
N VAL A 441 6.01 9.08 4.04
CA VAL A 441 6.27 9.88 2.84
C VAL A 441 5.58 11.24 3.00
N ALA A 442 6.29 12.31 2.69
CA ALA A 442 5.73 13.65 2.57
C ALA A 442 6.14 14.23 1.22
N SER A 443 5.20 14.83 0.51
CA SER A 443 5.44 15.48 -0.77
C SER A 443 4.89 16.90 -0.76
N PHE A 444 5.69 17.82 -1.30
CA PHE A 444 5.41 19.25 -1.26
C PHE A 444 5.59 19.86 -2.64
N VAL A 445 4.70 20.78 -3.02
CA VAL A 445 4.98 21.73 -4.10
C VAL A 445 5.85 22.84 -3.52
N VAL A 446 7.04 23.02 -4.09
CA VAL A 446 8.02 24.01 -3.64
C VAL A 446 7.85 25.30 -4.42
N VAL A 447 7.71 26.42 -3.70
CA VAL A 447 7.56 27.77 -4.28
C VAL A 447 8.74 28.69 -3.95
N GLY A 448 9.58 28.29 -3.01
CA GLY A 448 10.79 29.00 -2.64
C GLY A 448 11.76 28.11 -1.86
N GLU A 449 13.03 28.49 -1.84
CA GLU A 449 14.07 27.77 -1.13
C GLU A 449 15.08 28.76 -0.53
N THR A 450 15.50 28.48 0.70
CA THR A 450 16.60 29.14 1.40
C THR A 450 17.65 28.11 1.80
N ASP A 451 18.78 28.53 2.39
CA ASP A 451 19.79 27.57 2.88
C ASP A 451 19.25 26.63 3.97
N GLU A 452 18.26 27.05 4.75
CA GLU A 452 17.74 26.31 5.92
C GLU A 452 16.39 25.64 5.67
N ASP A 453 15.52 26.28 4.87
CA ASP A 453 14.11 25.91 4.73
C ASP A 453 13.67 25.85 3.26
N TYR A 454 12.68 25.02 2.96
CA TYR A 454 11.82 25.14 1.78
C TYR A 454 10.55 25.91 2.12
N GLU A 455 10.12 26.79 1.22
CA GLU A 455 8.78 27.39 1.21
C GLU A 455 7.87 26.55 0.31
N VAL A 456 6.73 26.12 0.84
CA VAL A 456 5.89 25.07 0.23
C VAL A 456 4.41 25.43 0.23
N MET A 457 3.66 24.93 -0.74
CA MET A 457 2.21 25.00 -0.71
C MET A 457 1.65 24.21 0.47
N LEU A 458 0.59 24.73 1.09
CA LEU A 458 -0.10 24.07 2.20
C LEU A 458 -1.08 23.02 1.68
N GLU A 459 -1.29 21.94 2.44
CA GLU A 459 -2.23 20.88 2.08
C GLU A 459 -3.70 21.35 2.14
N ALA A 460 -4.03 22.21 3.11
CA ALA A 460 -5.39 22.74 3.29
C ALA A 460 -5.38 24.26 3.49
N PRO A 461 -6.53 24.93 3.24
CA PRO A 461 -6.67 26.35 3.51
C PRO A 461 -6.41 26.67 4.98
N VAL A 462 -5.87 27.86 5.21
CA VAL A 462 -5.59 28.38 6.55
C VAL A 462 -6.35 29.67 6.75
N GLN A 463 -7.06 29.76 7.88
CA GLN A 463 -7.72 30.98 8.31
C GLN A 463 -7.44 31.20 9.80
N ASN A 464 -7.11 32.43 10.18
CA ASN A 464 -6.82 32.80 11.57
C ASN A 464 -5.71 31.95 12.22
N GLY A 465 -4.67 31.59 11.45
CA GLY A 465 -3.50 30.85 11.94
C GLY A 465 -3.73 29.35 12.16
N ALA A 466 -4.82 28.78 11.64
CA ALA A 466 -5.09 27.36 11.72
C ALA A 466 -5.71 26.83 10.43
N ILE A 467 -5.55 25.52 10.19
CA ILE A 467 -6.23 24.81 9.10
C ILE A 467 -7.75 24.94 9.27
N ASP A 468 -8.40 25.51 8.25
CA ASP A 468 -9.85 25.63 8.11
C ASP A 468 -10.25 25.25 6.68
N VAL A 469 -10.67 24.00 6.51
CA VAL A 469 -11.07 23.45 5.21
C VAL A 469 -12.32 24.08 4.61
N ASN A 470 -13.10 24.84 5.39
CA ASN A 470 -14.26 25.58 4.87
C ASN A 470 -13.89 26.93 4.26
N ALA A 471 -12.67 27.42 4.52
CA ALA A 471 -12.18 28.66 3.93
C ALA A 471 -11.81 28.47 2.45
N THR A 472 -11.78 29.57 1.71
CA THR A 472 -11.18 29.62 0.37
C THR A 472 -9.67 29.38 0.50
N TYR A 473 -9.13 28.53 -0.37
CA TYR A 473 -7.68 28.32 -0.43
C TYR A 473 -6.99 29.59 -0.94
N ASP A 474 -6.07 30.13 -0.15
CA ASP A 474 -5.26 31.28 -0.51
C ASP A 474 -3.88 30.80 -0.97
N PRO A 475 -3.57 30.86 -2.28
CA PRO A 475 -2.30 30.38 -2.80
C PRO A 475 -1.11 31.26 -2.43
N ASP A 476 -1.32 32.44 -1.85
CA ASP A 476 -0.24 33.32 -1.39
C ASP A 476 0.18 32.99 0.06
N ILE A 477 -0.52 32.06 0.74
CA ILE A 477 -0.14 31.58 2.08
C ILE A 477 0.64 30.27 1.94
N HIS A 478 1.95 30.36 2.19
CA HIS A 478 2.85 29.21 2.13
C HIS A 478 3.25 28.72 3.53
N GLY A 479 3.55 27.42 3.60
CA GLY A 479 4.24 26.80 4.73
C GLY A 479 5.76 26.83 4.57
N ARG A 480 6.46 26.51 5.65
CA ARG A 480 7.91 26.28 5.67
C ARG A 480 8.22 24.93 6.27
N ILE A 481 9.13 24.21 5.63
CA ILE A 481 9.68 22.95 6.13
C ILE A 481 11.21 23.07 6.22
N LYS A 482 11.79 22.53 7.28
CA LYS A 482 13.24 22.51 7.47
C LYS A 482 13.89 21.40 6.66
N LYS A 483 15.02 21.70 6.03
CA LYS A 483 15.86 20.73 5.31
C LYS A 483 16.39 19.58 6.19
#